data_AF-A0A2E2Q095-F1
#
_entry.id   AF-A0A2E2Q095-F1
#
_cell.length_a   1.000
_cell.length_b   1.000
_cell.length_c   1.000
_cell.angle_alpha   90.00
_cell.angle_beta   90.00
_cell.angle_gamma   90.00
#
_symmetry.space_group_name_H-M   'P 1'
#
loop_
_entity.id
_entity.type
_entity.pdbx_description
1 polymer ?
#
loop_
_entity_poly.entity_id
_entity_poly.type
_entity_poly.pdbx_seq_one_letter_code
_entity_poly.pdbx_strand_id
1 'polypeptide(L)'
;MDWLLEWVRDWASHVHWVHFLTIPVFTGVVGWLINWSGLVMLFSPVRFRGVRIPGMRELASVLPRKVQEVPGVLQGGIGWQGIVPARAAKMGSIAVDKAIAKLGTPAEFYQQLEPEKIAEHIVTVFRPELPQLVDEVMRREHPRLWRDLPRPVRQAVIDRVQAQLPSVVGNVTHEIGVHIDQILDPKIMVIDHFRENPSLVVRIFRDFGQRELNLMVTFGFVFGFLLGIPVAFIDSIFGLWWALPVMGVIVGWITNALGMWLIFEPPEPRRILGIPVHGLFLRRQDEAAEVYARIIAEDVITLERIGDFILEGPSGDRTRQMLATALRPAIEKAAGPARAAVRVAMGPARFDTIRDSVAEEAVSRTLTPFKDPEFSRQQSEKIRVLIARRTKELPPRDFVEMMRSAIKEDEWMLYAHGAIMGLAGGFLHLWIFGVSGG
;
A
#
# COMPACT_ATOMS: atom_id res chain seq x y z
N MET A 1 -55.25 27.25 16.65
CA MET A 1 -55.00 25.86 16.21
C MET A 1 -55.72 25.58 14.90
N ASP A 2 -56.93 26.12 14.74
CA ASP A 2 -57.73 25.99 13.50
C ASP A 2 -57.10 26.66 12.28
N TRP A 3 -56.44 27.82 12.42
CA TRP A 3 -55.74 28.48 11.31
C TRP A 3 -54.58 27.64 10.72
N LEU A 4 -53.91 26.83 11.55
CA LEU A 4 -52.86 25.91 11.12
C LEU A 4 -53.47 24.70 10.40
N LEU A 5 -54.60 24.20 10.89
CA LEU A 5 -55.33 23.10 10.28
C LEU A 5 -55.95 23.51 8.93
N GLU A 6 -56.47 24.73 8.81
CA GLU A 6 -56.96 25.30 7.55
C GLU A 6 -55.83 25.49 6.54
N TRP A 7 -54.70 26.04 6.98
CA TRP A 7 -53.51 26.18 6.12
C TRP A 7 -52.97 24.83 5.64
N VAL A 8 -52.87 23.83 6.51
CA VAL A 8 -52.44 22.47 6.15
C VAL A 8 -53.44 21.81 5.19
N ARG A 9 -54.75 22.01 5.41
CA ARG A 9 -55.80 21.43 4.56
C ARG A 9 -55.81 22.05 3.17
N ASP A 10 -55.63 23.36 3.09
CA ASP A 10 -55.52 24.11 1.82
C ASP A 10 -54.25 23.74 1.05
N TRP A 11 -53.11 23.64 1.73
CA TRP A 11 -51.87 23.12 1.15
C TRP A 11 -52.06 21.68 0.63
N ALA A 12 -52.62 20.79 1.44
CA ALA A 12 -52.83 19.38 1.07
C ALA A 12 -53.74 19.17 -0.15
N SER A 13 -54.68 20.08 -0.42
CA SER A 13 -55.55 20.00 -1.60
C SER A 13 -54.90 20.45 -2.90
N HIS A 14 -53.82 21.24 -2.84
CA HIS A 14 -53.08 21.73 -4.02
C HIS A 14 -51.83 20.90 -4.34
N VAL A 15 -51.44 19.96 -3.47
CA VAL A 15 -50.26 19.12 -3.66
C VAL A 15 -50.55 17.95 -4.59
N HIS A 16 -49.77 17.82 -5.65
CA HIS A 16 -49.72 16.60 -6.46
C HIS A 16 -48.99 15.49 -5.69
N TRP A 17 -49.74 14.70 -4.91
CA TRP A 17 -49.22 13.64 -4.03
C TRP A 17 -48.29 12.63 -4.71
N VAL A 18 -48.53 12.32 -5.99
CA VAL A 18 -47.66 11.44 -6.77
C VAL A 18 -46.27 12.07 -6.95
N HIS A 19 -46.21 13.35 -7.33
CA HIS A 19 -44.96 14.12 -7.46
C HIS A 19 -44.24 14.28 -6.12
N PHE A 20 -45.01 14.58 -5.06
CA PHE A 20 -44.48 14.74 -3.71
C PHE A 20 -43.82 13.47 -3.18
N LEU A 21 -44.41 12.30 -3.43
CA LEU A 21 -43.88 11.01 -2.98
C LEU A 21 -42.74 10.50 -3.87
N THR A 22 -42.65 10.92 -5.14
CA THR A 22 -41.55 10.53 -6.03
C THR A 22 -40.25 11.25 -5.71
N ILE A 23 -40.29 12.49 -5.20
CA ILE A 23 -39.09 13.27 -4.88
C ILE A 23 -38.17 12.53 -3.87
N PRO A 24 -38.65 12.03 -2.70
CA PRO A 24 -37.80 11.30 -1.78
C PRO A 24 -37.20 10.03 -2.38
N VAL A 25 -37.98 9.26 -3.15
CA VAL A 25 -37.50 8.03 -3.79
C VAL A 25 -36.43 8.35 -4.83
N PHE A 26 -36.67 9.34 -5.68
CA PHE A 26 -35.72 9.80 -6.69
C PHE A 26 -34.43 10.32 -6.05
N THR A 27 -34.56 11.14 -5.01
CA THR A 27 -33.40 11.66 -4.25
C THR A 27 -32.62 10.52 -3.59
N GLY A 28 -33.29 9.46 -3.11
CA GLY A 28 -32.64 8.23 -2.65
C GLY A 28 -31.83 7.55 -3.75
N VAL A 29 -32.40 7.37 -4.95
CA VAL A 29 -31.67 6.77 -6.09
C VAL A 29 -30.47 7.63 -6.49
N VAL A 30 -30.62 8.96 -6.52
CA VAL A 30 -29.51 9.88 -6.78
C VAL A 30 -28.44 9.78 -5.70
N GLY A 31 -28.81 9.70 -4.42
CA GLY A 31 -27.88 9.51 -3.30
C GLY A 31 -27.10 8.20 -3.40
N TRP A 32 -27.75 7.11 -3.81
CA TRP A 32 -27.10 5.84 -4.11
C TRP A 32 -26.10 5.96 -5.27
N LEU A 33 -26.50 6.60 -6.37
CA LEU A 33 -25.63 6.85 -7.54
C LEU A 33 -24.42 7.71 -7.18
N ILE A 34 -24.60 8.75 -6.36
CA ILE A 34 -23.53 9.63 -5.88
C ILE A 34 -22.48 8.83 -5.14
N ASN A 35 -22.89 8.05 -4.13
CA ASN A 35 -21.94 7.30 -3.32
C ASN A 35 -21.27 6.16 -4.12
N TRP A 36 -22.02 5.51 -5.02
CA TRP A 36 -21.47 4.47 -5.90
C TRP A 36 -20.43 5.05 -6.88
N SER A 37 -20.74 6.16 -7.54
CA SER A 37 -19.80 6.82 -8.45
C SER A 37 -18.61 7.45 -7.71
N GLY A 38 -18.81 7.97 -6.49
CA GLY A 38 -17.73 8.39 -5.60
C GLY A 38 -16.78 7.25 -5.23
N LEU A 39 -17.31 6.04 -5.02
CA LEU A 39 -16.50 4.84 -4.80
C LEU A 39 -15.62 4.50 -6.02
N VAL A 40 -16.20 4.58 -7.22
CA VAL A 40 -15.46 4.36 -8.48
C VAL A 40 -14.36 5.42 -8.62
N MET A 41 -14.68 6.68 -8.35
CA MET A 41 -13.77 7.81 -8.36
C MET A 41 -12.59 7.65 -7.38
N LEU A 42 -12.83 6.97 -6.24
CA LEU A 42 -11.81 6.74 -5.22
C LEU A 42 -10.74 5.73 -5.66
N PHE A 43 -11.13 4.67 -6.39
CA PHE A 43 -10.24 3.54 -6.71
C PHE A 43 -9.85 3.40 -8.18
N SER A 44 -10.61 3.99 -9.10
CA SER A 44 -10.46 3.76 -10.55
C SER A 44 -10.22 5.06 -11.32
N PRO A 45 -9.31 5.06 -12.31
CA PRO A 45 -8.40 3.98 -12.69
C PRO A 45 -7.15 3.94 -11.79
N VAL A 46 -6.53 2.75 -11.67
CA VAL A 46 -5.30 2.54 -10.87
C VAL A 46 -4.12 3.35 -11.39
N ARG A 47 -3.99 3.45 -12.72
CA ARG A 47 -3.00 4.29 -13.40
C ARG A 47 -3.73 5.45 -14.07
N PHE A 48 -3.06 6.59 -14.14
CA PHE A 48 -3.57 7.76 -14.85
C PHE A 48 -4.00 7.40 -16.28
N ARG A 49 -5.25 7.72 -16.61
CA ARG A 49 -5.77 7.67 -17.98
C ARG A 49 -6.12 9.08 -18.42
N GLY A 50 -5.43 9.56 -19.44
CA GLY A 50 -5.64 10.91 -19.96
C GLY A 50 -4.83 11.19 -21.21
N VAL A 51 -5.12 12.34 -21.81
CA VAL A 51 -4.38 12.88 -22.96
C VAL A 51 -3.40 13.92 -22.45
N ARG A 52 -2.10 13.74 -22.74
CA ARG A 52 -1.10 14.77 -22.45
C ARG A 52 -1.24 15.90 -23.45
N ILE A 53 -1.42 17.12 -22.96
CA ILE A 53 -1.53 18.32 -23.79
C ILE A 53 -0.24 19.12 -23.59
N PRO A 54 0.54 19.38 -24.67
CA PRO A 54 1.71 20.26 -24.59
C PRO A 54 1.30 21.63 -24.03
N GLY A 55 2.02 22.14 -23.02
CA GLY A 55 1.74 23.44 -22.37
C GLY A 55 0.84 23.40 -21.13
N MET A 56 0.08 22.33 -20.89
CA MET A 56 -0.77 22.21 -19.68
C MET A 56 0.05 22.17 -18.38
N ARG A 57 1.29 21.70 -18.42
CA ARG A 57 2.19 21.65 -17.26
C ARG A 57 2.60 23.05 -16.77
N GLU A 58 2.74 24.00 -17.69
CA GLU A 58 3.09 25.39 -17.37
C GLU A 58 1.88 26.11 -16.77
N LEU A 59 0.70 25.95 -17.37
CA LEU A 59 -0.58 26.44 -16.82
C LEU A 59 -0.91 25.85 -15.45
N ALA A 60 -0.66 24.56 -15.25
CA ALA A 60 -0.90 23.88 -13.98
C ALA A 60 -0.11 24.50 -12.81
N SER A 61 1.08 25.05 -13.07
CA SER A 61 1.90 25.67 -12.02
C SER A 61 1.33 26.99 -11.48
N VAL A 62 0.45 27.65 -12.26
CA VAL A 62 -0.19 28.94 -11.92
C VAL A 62 -1.58 28.72 -11.28
N LEU A 63 -2.16 27.51 -11.40
CA LEU A 63 -3.47 27.21 -10.83
C LEU A 63 -3.44 27.17 -9.29
N PRO A 64 -4.57 27.43 -8.60
CA PRO A 64 -4.66 27.33 -7.14
C PRO A 64 -4.24 25.95 -6.64
N ARG A 65 -3.60 25.88 -5.46
CA ARG A 65 -3.06 24.62 -4.88
C ARG A 65 -4.06 23.45 -4.90
N LYS A 66 -5.34 23.71 -4.58
CA LYS A 66 -6.40 22.68 -4.61
C LYS A 66 -6.65 22.09 -6.00
N VAL A 67 -6.45 22.87 -7.07
CA VAL A 67 -6.62 22.38 -8.45
C VAL A 67 -5.38 21.62 -8.93
N GLN A 68 -4.20 21.96 -8.39
CA GLN A 68 -2.96 21.21 -8.65
C GLN A 68 -3.00 19.80 -8.05
N GLU A 69 -3.73 19.62 -6.96
CA GLU A 69 -3.90 18.32 -6.30
C GLU A 69 -4.76 17.33 -7.10
N VAL A 70 -5.49 17.79 -8.12
CA VAL A 70 -6.31 16.93 -8.98
C VAL A 70 -5.41 15.97 -9.78
N PRO A 71 -5.65 14.64 -9.69
CA PRO A 71 -4.83 13.65 -10.38
C PRO A 71 -4.81 13.88 -11.90
N GLY A 72 -3.61 14.14 -12.45
CA GLY A 72 -3.40 14.39 -13.88
C GLY A 72 -2.96 15.80 -14.25
N VAL A 73 -3.39 16.80 -13.49
CA VAL A 73 -3.14 18.23 -13.79
C VAL A 73 -1.63 18.55 -13.73
N LEU A 74 -0.94 18.07 -12.69
CA LEU A 74 0.52 18.23 -12.55
C LEU A 74 1.35 17.40 -13.55
N GLN A 75 0.77 16.35 -14.14
CA GLN A 75 1.45 15.51 -15.14
C GLN A 75 1.32 16.08 -16.56
N GLY A 76 0.69 17.26 -16.73
CA GLY A 76 0.55 17.95 -18.01
C GLY A 76 -0.49 17.32 -18.93
N GLY A 77 -1.48 16.61 -18.37
CA GLY A 77 -2.57 16.02 -19.14
C GLY A 77 -3.95 16.31 -18.55
N ILE A 78 -4.97 16.22 -19.40
CA ILE A 78 -6.36 16.11 -18.95
C ILE A 78 -6.67 14.62 -18.83
N GLY A 79 -6.98 14.17 -17.62
CA GLY A 79 -7.30 12.77 -17.36
C GLY A 79 -7.71 12.52 -15.91
N TRP A 80 -7.89 11.25 -15.59
CA TRP A 80 -8.31 10.82 -14.27
C TRP A 80 -7.44 9.67 -13.76
N GLN A 81 -7.13 9.71 -12.47
CA GLN A 81 -6.62 8.58 -11.70
C GLN A 81 -7.42 8.52 -10.39
N GLY A 82 -7.70 7.32 -9.90
CA GLY A 82 -8.35 7.17 -8.60
C GLY A 82 -7.54 7.87 -7.51
N ILE A 83 -8.25 8.47 -6.54
CA ILE A 83 -7.66 9.23 -5.43
C ILE A 83 -6.67 8.37 -4.62
N VAL A 84 -7.09 7.17 -4.20
CA VAL A 84 -6.27 6.26 -3.40
C VAL A 84 -4.98 5.84 -4.12
N PRO A 85 -5.02 5.34 -5.38
CA PRO A 85 -3.80 4.99 -6.10
C PRO A 85 -2.88 6.19 -6.39
N ALA A 86 -3.43 7.40 -6.58
CA ALA A 86 -2.62 8.61 -6.76
C ALA A 86 -1.83 9.01 -5.49
N ARG A 87 -2.30 8.59 -4.31
CA ARG A 87 -1.68 8.88 -3.00
C ARG A 87 -0.98 7.69 -2.35
N ALA A 88 -0.75 6.60 -3.10
CA ALA A 88 -0.18 5.35 -2.59
C ALA A 88 1.11 5.53 -1.77
N ALA A 89 2.07 6.32 -2.25
CA ALA A 89 3.33 6.57 -1.55
C ALA A 89 3.14 7.26 -0.19
N LYS A 90 2.20 8.21 -0.09
CA LYS A 90 1.89 8.89 1.16
C LYS A 90 1.24 7.96 2.17
N MET A 91 0.32 7.10 1.70
CA MET A 91 -0.27 6.06 2.55
C MET A 91 0.80 5.11 3.09
N GLY A 92 1.79 4.73 2.27
CA GLY A 92 2.94 3.93 2.69
C GLY A 92 3.67 4.57 3.86
N SER A 93 4.00 5.86 3.76
CA SER A 93 4.67 6.57 4.86
C SER A 93 3.82 6.60 6.13
N ILE A 94 2.52 6.90 6.04
CA ILE A 94 1.66 7.04 7.22
C ILE A 94 1.38 5.68 7.87
N ALA A 95 1.14 4.65 7.06
CA ALA A 95 1.00 3.29 7.55
C ALA A 95 2.27 2.81 8.25
N VAL A 96 3.45 3.12 7.72
CA VAL A 96 4.72 2.85 8.40
C VAL A 96 4.84 3.66 9.69
N ASP A 97 4.58 4.97 9.65
CA ASP A 97 4.74 5.86 10.80
C ASP A 97 3.80 5.50 11.96
N LYS A 98 2.63 4.92 11.67
CA LYS A 98 1.63 4.54 12.67
C LYS A 98 1.70 3.08 13.07
N ALA A 99 1.91 2.16 12.13
CA ALA A 99 1.97 0.73 12.39
C ALA A 99 3.41 0.26 12.63
N ILE A 100 4.35 0.56 11.71
CA ILE A 100 5.73 0.05 11.74
C ILE A 100 6.60 0.73 12.79
N ALA A 101 6.44 2.03 13.05
CA ALA A 101 7.14 2.70 14.16
C ALA A 101 6.80 2.10 15.54
N LYS A 102 5.72 1.33 15.64
CA LYS A 102 5.33 0.54 16.83
C LYS A 102 5.62 -0.96 16.70
N LEU A 103 6.10 -1.45 15.55
CA LEU A 103 6.41 -2.87 15.33
C LEU A 103 7.71 -3.31 16.03
N GLY A 104 8.65 -2.39 16.26
CA GLY A 104 9.93 -2.68 16.90
C GLY A 104 11.09 -2.00 16.18
N THR A 105 12.32 -2.21 16.66
CA THR A 105 13.53 -1.76 15.96
C THR A 105 13.84 -2.67 14.75
N PRO A 106 14.60 -2.22 13.74
CA PRO A 106 15.08 -3.09 12.66
C PRO A 106 15.78 -4.35 13.19
N ALA A 107 16.49 -4.24 14.32
CA ALA A 107 17.09 -5.37 15.02
C ALA A 107 16.07 -6.38 15.56
N GLU A 108 15.01 -5.93 16.23
CA GLU A 108 13.93 -6.81 16.67
C GLU A 108 13.25 -7.50 15.48
N PHE A 109 13.01 -6.74 14.40
CA PHE A 109 12.44 -7.28 13.18
C PHE A 109 13.34 -8.35 12.56
N TYR A 110 14.64 -8.10 12.47
CA TYR A 110 15.61 -9.06 11.93
C TYR A 110 15.69 -10.34 12.75
N GLN A 111 15.64 -10.25 14.09
CA GLN A 111 15.58 -11.43 14.96
C GLN A 111 14.32 -12.26 14.73
N GLN A 112 13.17 -11.63 14.42
CA GLN A 112 11.93 -12.33 14.12
C GLN A 112 11.99 -13.14 12.81
N LEU A 113 12.90 -12.77 11.90
CA LEU A 113 13.15 -13.52 10.66
C LEU A 113 13.97 -14.80 10.88
N GLU A 114 14.40 -15.08 12.12
CA GLU A 114 15.24 -16.23 12.47
C GLU A 114 16.49 -16.31 11.58
N PRO A 115 17.46 -15.39 11.75
CA PRO A 115 18.64 -15.31 10.88
C PRO A 115 19.40 -16.64 10.79
N GLU A 116 19.42 -17.43 11.86
CA GLU A 116 20.02 -18.77 11.88
C GLU A 116 19.35 -19.70 10.86
N LYS A 117 18.03 -19.67 10.76
CA LYS A 117 17.29 -20.47 9.75
C LYS A 117 17.50 -19.95 8.34
N ILE A 118 17.60 -18.62 8.16
CA ILE A 118 17.97 -18.04 6.87
C ILE A 118 19.35 -18.56 6.45
N ALA A 119 20.32 -18.58 7.36
CA ALA A 119 21.66 -19.09 7.09
C ALA A 119 21.65 -20.59 6.75
N GLU A 120 20.95 -21.42 7.51
CA GLU A 120 20.79 -22.86 7.23
C GLU A 120 20.13 -23.10 5.87
N HIS A 121 19.12 -22.30 5.53
CA HIS A 121 18.42 -22.38 4.27
C HIS A 121 19.32 -22.00 3.09
N ILE A 122 20.04 -20.88 3.19
CA ILE A 122 21.04 -20.46 2.19
C ILE A 122 22.07 -21.58 1.95
N VAL A 123 22.59 -22.18 3.02
CA VAL A 123 23.56 -23.30 2.91
C VAL A 123 22.95 -24.49 2.16
N THR A 124 21.70 -24.83 2.46
CA THR A 124 21.00 -25.97 1.87
C THR A 124 20.75 -25.77 0.38
N VAL A 125 20.31 -24.56 -0.01
CA VAL A 125 20.03 -24.21 -1.42
C VAL A 125 21.32 -24.06 -2.23
N PHE A 126 22.38 -23.48 -1.65
CA PHE A 126 23.60 -23.15 -2.39
C PHE A 126 24.62 -24.30 -2.47
N ARG A 127 24.58 -25.26 -1.52
CA ARG A 127 25.53 -26.40 -1.48
C ARG A 127 25.56 -27.22 -2.78
N PRO A 128 24.44 -27.55 -3.45
CA PRO A 128 24.44 -28.26 -4.74
C PRO A 128 25.04 -27.44 -5.89
N GLU A 129 24.95 -26.11 -5.84
CA GLU A 129 25.46 -25.21 -6.90
C GLU A 129 26.95 -24.91 -6.75
N LEU A 130 27.50 -25.01 -5.53
CA LEU A 130 28.90 -24.71 -5.23
C LEU A 130 29.93 -25.40 -6.15
N PRO A 131 29.83 -26.70 -6.49
CA PRO A 131 30.81 -27.34 -7.36
C PRO A 131 30.93 -26.67 -8.73
N GLN A 132 29.79 -26.25 -9.30
CA GLN A 132 29.74 -25.57 -10.59
C GLN A 132 30.27 -24.14 -10.46
N LEU A 133 29.87 -23.42 -9.41
CA LEU A 133 30.33 -22.06 -9.17
C LEU A 133 31.86 -22.00 -8.96
N VAL A 134 32.42 -22.90 -8.15
CA VAL A 134 33.87 -22.99 -7.93
C VAL A 134 34.59 -23.30 -9.24
N ASP A 135 34.05 -24.20 -10.06
CA ASP A 135 34.64 -24.54 -11.37
C ASP A 135 34.56 -23.36 -12.36
N GLU A 136 33.44 -22.62 -12.42
CA GLU A 136 33.29 -21.39 -13.23
C GLU A 136 34.29 -20.31 -12.81
N VAL A 137 34.33 -20.00 -11.52
CA VAL A 137 35.22 -18.98 -10.95
C VAL A 137 36.69 -19.35 -11.20
N MET A 138 37.08 -20.60 -10.93
CA MET A 138 38.46 -21.03 -11.12
C MET A 138 38.86 -21.08 -12.60
N ARG A 139 37.94 -21.39 -13.53
CA ARG A 139 38.21 -21.30 -14.98
C ARG A 139 38.35 -19.86 -15.46
N ARG A 140 37.57 -18.94 -14.91
CA ARG A 140 37.60 -17.52 -15.27
C ARG A 140 38.87 -16.84 -14.75
N GLU A 141 39.15 -16.99 -13.46
CA GLU A 141 40.29 -16.33 -12.81
C GLU A 141 41.62 -17.05 -13.09
N HIS A 142 41.61 -18.39 -13.13
CA HIS A 142 42.82 -19.23 -13.21
C HIS A 142 42.72 -20.41 -14.19
N PRO A 143 42.51 -20.15 -15.49
CA PRO A 143 42.27 -21.21 -16.47
C PRO A 143 43.42 -22.21 -16.57
N ARG A 144 44.68 -21.76 -16.48
CA ARG A 144 45.87 -22.64 -16.57
C ARG A 144 45.99 -23.54 -15.33
N LEU A 145 45.96 -22.94 -14.13
CA LEU A 145 46.05 -23.67 -12.86
C LEU A 145 44.94 -24.72 -12.74
N TRP A 146 43.70 -24.31 -13.05
CA TRP A 146 42.55 -25.18 -12.89
C TRP A 146 42.53 -26.34 -13.89
N ARG A 147 42.95 -26.08 -15.14
CA ARG A 147 43.06 -27.12 -16.17
C ARG A 147 44.11 -28.17 -15.83
N ASP A 148 45.24 -27.73 -15.27
CA ASP A 148 46.40 -28.60 -15.05
C ASP A 148 46.31 -29.37 -13.70
N LEU A 149 45.30 -29.08 -12.87
CA LEU A 149 45.04 -29.76 -11.59
C LEU A 149 44.45 -31.18 -11.78
N PRO A 150 45.03 -32.22 -11.13
CA PRO A 150 44.44 -33.56 -11.12
C PRO A 150 43.04 -33.59 -10.50
N ARG A 151 42.17 -34.45 -11.02
CA ARG A 151 40.76 -34.61 -10.55
C ARG A 151 40.63 -34.76 -9.02
N PRO A 152 41.47 -35.55 -8.32
CA PRO A 152 41.35 -35.69 -6.86
C PRO A 152 41.60 -34.37 -6.11
N VAL A 153 42.52 -33.55 -6.60
CA VAL A 153 42.84 -32.25 -5.98
C VAL A 153 41.71 -31.26 -6.23
N ARG A 154 41.12 -31.28 -7.43
CA ARG A 154 39.95 -30.47 -7.76
C ARG A 154 38.78 -30.78 -6.83
N GLN A 155 38.50 -32.07 -6.62
CA GLN A 155 37.45 -32.51 -5.70
C GLN A 155 37.74 -32.08 -4.27
N ALA A 156 38.98 -32.21 -3.80
CA ALA A 156 39.37 -31.77 -2.46
C ALA A 156 39.19 -30.25 -2.24
N VAL A 157 39.41 -29.42 -3.26
CA VAL A 157 39.12 -27.97 -3.20
C VAL A 157 37.61 -27.72 -3.06
N ILE A 158 36.80 -28.40 -3.88
CA ILE A 158 35.33 -28.27 -3.83
C ILE A 158 34.79 -28.71 -2.46
N ASP A 159 35.21 -29.88 -1.97
CA ASP A 159 34.80 -30.43 -0.67
C ASP A 159 35.20 -29.48 0.46
N ARG A 160 36.38 -28.85 0.36
CA ARG A 160 36.85 -27.86 1.33
C ARG A 160 35.99 -26.60 1.36
N VAL A 161 35.61 -26.07 0.19
CA VAL A 161 34.72 -24.91 0.08
C VAL A 161 33.33 -25.25 0.63
N GLN A 162 32.79 -26.41 0.27
CA GLN A 162 31.50 -26.89 0.79
C GLN A 162 31.49 -27.08 2.32
N ALA A 163 32.60 -27.55 2.90
CA ALA A 163 32.75 -27.69 4.35
C ALA A 163 32.82 -26.34 5.08
N GLN A 164 33.32 -25.29 4.41
CA GLN A 164 33.44 -23.97 5.00
C GLN A 164 32.14 -23.15 4.87
N LEU A 165 31.35 -23.37 3.82
CA LEU A 165 30.12 -22.61 3.52
C LEU A 165 29.23 -22.30 4.75
N PRO A 166 28.91 -23.26 5.65
CA PRO A 166 28.04 -22.98 6.79
C PRO A 166 28.59 -21.91 7.74
N SER A 167 29.89 -21.96 8.04
CA SER A 167 30.54 -20.95 8.89
C SER A 167 30.60 -19.58 8.20
N VAL A 168 30.77 -19.57 6.87
CA VAL A 168 30.84 -18.34 6.09
C VAL A 168 29.49 -17.63 6.06
N VAL A 169 28.44 -18.36 5.70
CA VAL A 169 27.07 -17.84 5.66
C VAL A 169 26.64 -17.42 7.07
N GLY A 170 26.94 -18.21 8.11
CA GLY A 170 26.64 -17.84 9.49
C GLY A 170 27.31 -16.54 9.92
N ASN A 171 28.59 -16.34 9.58
CA ASN A 171 29.30 -15.09 9.88
C ASN A 171 28.70 -13.90 9.11
N VAL A 172 28.40 -14.08 7.82
CA VAL A 172 27.77 -13.05 6.99
C VAL A 172 26.43 -12.61 7.58
N THR A 173 25.56 -13.57 7.91
CA THR A 173 24.26 -13.30 8.50
C THR A 173 24.42 -12.61 9.85
N HIS A 174 25.37 -13.04 10.69
CA HIS A 174 25.66 -12.38 11.94
C HIS A 174 26.11 -10.91 11.76
N GLU A 175 27.02 -10.65 10.83
CA GLU A 175 27.51 -9.30 10.52
C GLU A 175 26.39 -8.38 10.00
N ILE A 176 25.48 -8.91 9.17
CA ILE A 176 24.26 -8.19 8.73
C ILE A 176 23.41 -7.84 9.95
N GLY A 177 23.22 -8.78 10.88
CA GLY A 177 22.48 -8.54 12.13
C GLY A 177 23.08 -7.45 13.01
N VAL A 178 24.41 -7.42 13.14
CA VAL A 178 25.13 -6.39 13.93
C VAL A 178 24.94 -4.99 13.35
N HIS A 179 24.85 -4.87 12.03
CA HIS A 179 24.72 -3.58 11.34
C HIS A 179 23.35 -3.35 10.72
N ILE A 180 22.32 -4.08 11.15
CA ILE A 180 21.02 -4.09 10.49
C ILE A 180 20.37 -2.70 10.44
N ASP A 181 20.53 -1.90 11.50
CA ASP A 181 20.00 -0.52 11.57
C ASP A 181 20.61 0.42 10.53
N GLN A 182 21.78 0.07 9.98
CA GLN A 182 22.45 0.86 8.94
C GLN A 182 22.12 0.40 7.52
N ILE A 183 21.61 -0.82 7.38
CA ILE A 183 21.43 -1.50 6.09
C ILE A 183 19.95 -1.58 5.74
N LEU A 184 19.09 -1.83 6.72
CA LEU A 184 17.66 -2.01 6.54
C LEU A 184 16.91 -0.85 7.20
N ASP A 185 16.26 -0.04 6.37
CA ASP A 185 15.22 0.89 6.81
C ASP A 185 13.85 0.37 6.32
N PRO A 186 13.07 -0.28 7.20
CA PRO A 186 11.76 -0.80 6.83
C PRO A 186 10.81 0.28 6.31
N LYS A 187 10.99 1.54 6.74
CA LYS A 187 10.16 2.65 6.27
C LYS A 187 10.39 2.93 4.80
N ILE A 188 11.65 3.09 4.41
CA ILE A 188 12.01 3.36 3.02
C ILE A 188 11.58 2.19 2.14
N MET A 189 11.87 0.95 2.55
CA MET A 189 11.49 -0.27 1.83
C MET A 189 9.98 -0.32 1.52
N VAL A 190 9.13 -0.06 2.52
CA VAL A 190 7.67 -0.11 2.37
C VAL A 190 7.16 1.05 1.50
N ILE A 191 7.70 2.26 1.66
CA ILE A 191 7.33 3.43 0.86
C ILE A 191 7.66 3.21 -0.61
N ASP A 192 8.88 2.75 -0.91
CA ASP A 192 9.32 2.48 -2.27
C ASP A 192 8.47 1.38 -2.90
N HIS A 193 8.18 0.32 -2.13
CA HIS A 193 7.33 -0.76 -2.59
C HIS A 193 5.90 -0.29 -2.94
N PHE A 194 5.28 0.55 -2.11
CA PHE A 194 3.93 1.09 -2.36
C PHE A 194 3.92 2.06 -3.53
N ARG A 195 5.01 2.81 -3.72
CA ARG A 195 5.18 3.74 -4.83
C ARG A 195 5.29 3.00 -6.16
N GLU A 196 6.04 1.90 -6.19
CA GLU A 196 6.19 1.05 -7.37
C GLU A 196 4.93 0.23 -7.67
N ASN A 197 4.15 -0.10 -6.62
CA ASN A 197 2.97 -0.95 -6.71
C ASN A 197 1.67 -0.27 -6.20
N PRO A 198 1.16 0.80 -6.86
CA PRO A 198 -0.08 1.47 -6.44
C PRO A 198 -1.31 0.55 -6.42
N SER A 199 -1.30 -0.53 -7.22
CA SER A 199 -2.35 -1.55 -7.20
C SER A 199 -2.43 -2.31 -5.89
N LEU A 200 -1.31 -2.44 -5.16
CA LEU A 200 -1.29 -3.09 -3.85
C LEU A 200 -2.04 -2.24 -2.83
N VAL A 201 -1.81 -0.93 -2.84
CA VAL A 201 -2.54 0.02 -1.97
C VAL A 201 -4.05 -0.01 -2.23
N VAL A 202 -4.45 -0.06 -3.50
CA VAL A 202 -5.87 -0.22 -3.88
C VAL A 202 -6.43 -1.55 -3.36
N ARG A 203 -5.68 -2.64 -3.52
CA ARG A 203 -6.07 -3.97 -3.03
C ARG A 203 -6.24 -3.99 -1.52
N ILE A 204 -5.27 -3.44 -0.79
CA ILE A 204 -5.32 -3.29 0.67
C ILE A 204 -6.64 -2.59 1.03
N PHE A 205 -6.91 -1.42 0.47
CA PHE A 205 -8.12 -0.66 0.78
C PHE A 205 -9.42 -1.40 0.45
N ARG A 206 -9.45 -2.09 -0.68
CA ARG A 206 -10.61 -2.85 -1.12
C ARG A 206 -10.84 -4.08 -0.25
N ASP A 207 -9.81 -4.87 0.02
CA ASP A 207 -9.95 -6.19 0.64
C ASP A 207 -10.39 -6.11 2.10
N PHE A 208 -9.90 -5.13 2.88
CA PHE A 208 -10.38 -4.96 4.24
C PHE A 208 -11.69 -4.14 4.31
N GLY A 209 -11.93 -3.22 3.36
CA GLY A 209 -12.97 -2.19 3.46
C GLY A 209 -14.19 -2.35 2.55
N GLN A 210 -14.22 -3.36 1.66
CA GLN A 210 -15.29 -3.53 0.66
C GLN A 210 -16.69 -3.56 1.27
N ARG A 211 -16.85 -4.17 2.45
CA ARG A 211 -18.15 -4.30 3.10
C ARG A 211 -18.66 -2.94 3.58
N GLU A 212 -17.80 -2.15 4.21
CA GLU A 212 -18.10 -0.83 4.72
C GLU A 212 -18.36 0.14 3.58
N LEU A 213 -17.58 0.05 2.50
CA LEU A 213 -17.79 0.80 1.28
C LEU A 213 -19.14 0.48 0.62
N ASN A 214 -19.55 -0.80 0.60
CA ASN A 214 -20.88 -1.18 0.13
C ASN A 214 -21.99 -0.62 1.03
N LEU A 215 -21.79 -0.64 2.36
CA LEU A 215 -22.72 -0.02 3.30
C LEU A 215 -22.83 1.49 3.06
N MET A 216 -21.74 2.20 2.80
CA MET A 216 -21.76 3.63 2.45
C MET A 216 -22.66 3.90 1.23
N VAL A 217 -22.59 3.03 0.21
CA VAL A 217 -23.45 3.12 -0.97
C VAL A 217 -24.92 2.86 -0.64
N THR A 218 -25.22 1.81 0.15
CA THR A 218 -26.59 1.51 0.59
C THR A 218 -27.18 2.62 1.48
N PHE A 219 -26.41 3.15 2.43
CA PHE A 219 -26.82 4.28 3.25
C PHE A 219 -26.92 5.58 2.44
N GLY A 220 -26.24 5.69 1.31
CA GLY A 220 -26.44 6.77 0.34
C GLY A 220 -27.89 6.88 -0.13
N PHE A 221 -28.55 5.73 -0.35
CA PHE A 221 -29.98 5.71 -0.63
C PHE A 221 -30.81 6.23 0.55
N VAL A 222 -30.49 5.77 1.76
CA VAL A 222 -31.24 6.14 2.97
C VAL A 222 -31.10 7.65 3.24
N PHE A 223 -29.89 8.20 3.18
CA PHE A 223 -29.66 9.64 3.37
C PHE A 223 -30.31 10.46 2.26
N GLY A 224 -30.17 10.04 1.00
CA GLY A 224 -30.85 10.69 -0.12
C GLY A 224 -32.37 10.70 0.06
N PHE A 225 -32.95 9.58 0.49
CA PHE A 225 -34.38 9.49 0.76
C PHE A 225 -34.84 10.41 1.89
N LEU A 226 -34.13 10.38 3.03
CA LEU A 226 -34.45 11.21 4.18
C LEU A 226 -34.31 12.71 3.89
N LEU A 227 -33.27 13.10 3.14
CA LEU A 227 -33.05 14.49 2.72
C LEU A 227 -34.04 14.93 1.62
N GLY A 228 -34.54 13.99 0.83
CA GLY A 228 -35.58 14.25 -0.17
C GLY A 228 -36.93 14.62 0.43
N ILE A 229 -37.22 14.27 1.70
CA ILE A 229 -38.46 14.67 2.38
C ILE A 229 -38.53 16.20 2.58
N PRO A 230 -37.52 16.86 3.20
CA PRO A 230 -37.46 18.32 3.22
C PRO A 230 -37.47 18.96 1.82
N VAL A 231 -36.81 18.35 0.83
CA VAL A 231 -36.81 18.87 -0.54
C VAL A 231 -38.22 18.86 -1.13
N ALA A 232 -38.97 17.77 -0.96
CA ALA A 232 -40.35 17.67 -1.42
C ALA A 232 -41.25 18.72 -0.76
N PHE A 233 -41.05 18.98 0.53
CA PHE A 233 -41.78 20.01 1.26
C PHE A 233 -41.46 21.42 0.73
N ILE A 234 -40.18 21.74 0.54
CA ILE A 234 -39.74 23.03 -0.02
C ILE A 234 -40.28 23.21 -1.45
N ASP A 235 -40.16 22.19 -2.29
CA ASP A 235 -40.66 22.24 -3.67
C ASP A 235 -42.17 22.50 -3.72
N SER A 236 -42.95 21.85 -2.86
CA SER A 236 -44.41 22.02 -2.78
C SER A 236 -44.86 23.43 -2.38
N ILE A 237 -44.01 24.19 -1.66
CA ILE A 237 -44.35 25.54 -1.18
C ILE A 237 -43.90 26.59 -2.19
N PHE A 238 -42.70 26.46 -2.75
CA PHE A 238 -42.10 27.49 -3.57
C PHE A 238 -42.31 27.29 -5.07
N GLY A 239 -42.40 26.05 -5.56
CA GLY A 239 -42.61 25.74 -6.98
C GLY A 239 -41.59 26.39 -7.93
N LEU A 240 -40.37 26.65 -7.47
CA LEU A 240 -39.34 27.35 -8.24
C LEU A 240 -38.48 26.36 -9.03
N TRP A 241 -38.39 26.55 -10.35
CA TRP A 241 -37.60 25.67 -11.23
C TRP A 241 -36.13 25.55 -10.82
N TRP A 242 -35.50 26.61 -10.28
CA TRP A 242 -34.09 26.58 -9.87
C TRP A 242 -33.88 25.99 -8.46
N ALA A 243 -34.95 25.87 -7.65
CA ALA A 243 -34.82 25.37 -6.28
C ALA A 243 -34.42 23.89 -6.26
N LEU A 244 -34.95 23.06 -7.17
CA LEU A 244 -34.62 21.64 -7.24
C LEU A 244 -33.12 21.38 -7.56
N PRO A 245 -32.50 22.04 -8.57
CA PRO A 245 -31.05 21.93 -8.81
C PRO A 245 -30.20 22.42 -7.64
N VAL A 246 -30.55 23.54 -7.01
CA VAL A 246 -29.79 24.09 -5.87
C VAL A 246 -29.90 23.18 -4.65
N MET A 247 -31.10 22.68 -4.35
CA MET A 247 -31.30 21.70 -3.29
C MET A 247 -30.60 20.39 -3.63
N GLY A 248 -30.57 19.98 -4.91
CA GLY A 248 -29.78 18.85 -5.38
C GLY A 248 -28.30 18.97 -5.04
N VAL A 249 -27.68 20.15 -5.25
CA VAL A 249 -26.29 20.43 -4.81
C VAL A 249 -26.12 20.21 -3.31
N ILE A 250 -27.01 20.79 -2.51
CA ILE A 250 -26.95 20.72 -1.04
C ILE A 250 -27.10 19.27 -0.58
N VAL A 251 -28.11 18.56 -1.09
CA VAL A 251 -28.37 17.16 -0.75
C VAL A 251 -27.22 16.27 -1.20
N GLY A 252 -26.68 16.47 -2.39
CA GLY A 252 -25.56 15.69 -2.91
C GLY A 252 -24.29 15.87 -2.08
N TRP A 253 -23.97 17.10 -1.69
CA TRP A 253 -22.89 17.39 -0.74
C TRP A 253 -23.14 16.67 0.59
N ILE A 254 -24.29 16.93 1.23
CA ILE A 254 -24.60 16.41 2.57
C ILE A 254 -24.61 14.87 2.56
N THR A 255 -25.19 14.24 1.55
CA THR A 255 -25.25 12.77 1.43
C THR A 255 -23.86 12.15 1.43
N ASN A 256 -22.92 12.74 0.67
CA ASN A 256 -21.56 12.24 0.60
C ASN A 256 -20.78 12.54 1.90
N ALA A 257 -21.00 13.71 2.52
CA ALA A 257 -20.42 14.04 3.82
C ALA A 257 -20.91 13.11 4.95
N LEU A 258 -22.20 12.78 4.96
CA LEU A 258 -22.78 11.82 5.89
C LEU A 258 -22.24 10.40 5.68
N GLY A 259 -22.03 10.00 4.42
CA GLY A 259 -21.41 8.71 4.08
C GLY A 259 -20.00 8.60 4.66
N MET A 260 -19.17 9.61 4.45
CA MET A 260 -17.81 9.68 5.00
C MET A 260 -17.81 9.69 6.55
N TRP A 261 -18.69 10.49 7.13
CA TRP A 261 -18.85 10.56 8.59
C TRP A 261 -19.25 9.20 9.17
N LEU A 262 -20.23 8.51 8.58
CA LEU A 262 -20.71 7.19 9.01
C LEU A 262 -19.60 6.12 9.00
N ILE A 263 -18.69 6.21 8.04
CA ILE A 263 -17.60 5.23 7.88
C ILE A 263 -16.49 5.47 8.91
N PHE A 264 -16.02 6.71 9.05
CA PHE A 264 -14.79 7.02 9.81
C PHE A 264 -15.02 7.64 11.19
N GLU A 265 -16.22 8.16 11.49
CA GLU A 265 -16.50 8.88 12.74
C GLU A 265 -17.75 8.34 13.46
N PRO A 266 -17.78 8.39 14.81
CA PRO A 266 -16.70 8.74 15.73
C PRO A 266 -15.68 7.58 15.90
N PRO A 267 -14.38 7.89 16.07
CA PRO A 267 -13.36 6.86 16.27
C PRO A 267 -13.45 6.09 17.59
N GLU A 268 -14.11 6.66 18.59
CA GLU A 268 -14.39 5.99 19.85
C GLU A 268 -15.90 5.82 19.97
N PRO A 269 -16.40 4.69 20.49
CA PRO A 269 -17.83 4.49 20.66
C PRO A 269 -18.39 5.56 21.61
N ARG A 270 -19.28 6.41 21.08
CA ARG A 270 -19.97 7.45 21.85
C ARG A 270 -21.44 7.12 21.95
N ARG A 271 -22.04 7.42 23.09
CA ARG A 271 -23.50 7.32 23.27
C ARG A 271 -24.12 8.69 22.97
N ILE A 272 -24.84 8.80 21.87
CA ILE A 272 -25.63 9.99 21.54
C ILE A 272 -27.09 9.61 21.82
N LEU A 273 -27.75 10.31 22.74
CA LEU A 273 -29.14 10.03 23.14
C LEU A 273 -29.37 8.55 23.54
N GLY A 274 -28.39 7.92 24.19
CA GLY A 274 -28.45 6.51 24.61
C GLY A 274 -28.12 5.48 23.51
N ILE A 275 -28.02 5.89 22.24
CA ILE A 275 -27.67 5.00 21.12
C ILE A 275 -26.14 4.97 20.95
N PRO A 276 -25.50 3.79 20.91
CA PRO A 276 -24.07 3.67 20.65
C PRO A 276 -23.76 3.98 19.18
N VAL A 277 -23.17 5.15 18.94
CA VAL A 277 -22.67 5.60 17.64
C VAL A 277 -21.18 5.34 17.57
N HIS A 278 -20.76 4.62 16.53
CA HIS A 278 -19.36 4.29 16.28
C HIS A 278 -19.17 4.10 14.78
N GLY A 279 -18.07 4.62 14.23
CA GLY A 279 -17.77 4.48 12.80
C GLY A 279 -17.85 3.01 12.37
N LEU A 280 -18.54 2.75 11.27
CA LEU A 280 -18.78 1.38 10.79
C LEU A 280 -17.47 0.62 10.59
N PHE A 281 -16.44 1.32 10.16
CA PHE A 281 -15.12 0.76 9.91
C PHE A 281 -14.46 0.17 11.15
N LEU A 282 -14.58 0.84 12.28
CA LEU A 282 -13.90 0.44 13.52
C LEU A 282 -14.56 -0.73 14.22
N ARG A 283 -15.85 -0.97 13.96
CA ARG A 283 -16.56 -2.15 14.49
C ARG A 283 -15.92 -3.46 14.05
N ARG A 284 -15.12 -3.47 12.98
CA ARG A 284 -14.42 -4.63 12.43
C ARG A 284 -12.90 -4.45 12.40
N GLN A 285 -12.35 -3.64 13.30
CA GLN A 285 -10.90 -3.41 13.39
C GLN A 285 -10.11 -4.73 13.47
N ASP A 286 -10.56 -5.70 14.26
CA ASP A 286 -9.87 -6.98 14.40
C ASP A 286 -9.80 -7.78 13.10
N GLU A 287 -10.92 -7.86 12.37
CA GLU A 287 -10.98 -8.54 11.07
C GLU A 287 -10.15 -7.80 10.02
N ALA A 288 -10.21 -6.46 10.00
CA ALA A 288 -9.45 -5.64 9.09
C ALA A 288 -7.94 -5.71 9.36
N ALA A 289 -7.54 -5.82 10.64
CA ALA A 289 -6.15 -6.01 11.05
C ALA A 289 -5.56 -7.33 10.52
N GLU A 290 -6.32 -8.43 10.52
CA GLU A 290 -5.89 -9.71 9.97
C GLU A 290 -5.67 -9.65 8.45
N VAL A 291 -6.63 -9.05 7.73
CA VAL A 291 -6.52 -8.89 6.27
C VAL A 291 -5.35 -7.98 5.90
N TYR A 292 -5.19 -6.86 6.61
CA TYR A 292 -4.08 -5.95 6.44
C TYR A 292 -2.74 -6.66 6.70
N ALA A 293 -2.61 -7.35 7.84
CA ALA A 293 -1.39 -8.06 8.18
C ALA A 293 -1.01 -9.13 7.17
N ARG A 294 -1.99 -9.86 6.63
CA ARG A 294 -1.76 -10.84 5.56
C ARG A 294 -1.15 -10.18 4.33
N ILE A 295 -1.75 -9.10 3.84
CA ILE A 295 -1.27 -8.41 2.63
C ILE A 295 0.13 -7.82 2.87
N ILE A 296 0.37 -7.20 4.03
CA ILE A 296 1.70 -6.66 4.33
C ILE A 296 2.75 -7.77 4.41
N ALA A 297 2.47 -8.89 5.05
CA ALA A 297 3.44 -9.97 5.22
C ALA A 297 3.70 -10.79 3.95
N GLU A 298 2.71 -10.93 3.06
CA GLU A 298 2.81 -11.70 1.82
C GLU A 298 3.31 -10.87 0.64
N ASP A 299 2.95 -9.58 0.57
CA ASP A 299 3.24 -8.75 -0.60
C ASP A 299 4.30 -7.67 -0.36
N VAL A 300 4.56 -7.24 0.89
CA VAL A 300 5.36 -6.03 1.19
C VAL A 300 6.64 -6.35 1.97
N ILE A 301 6.51 -7.10 3.06
CA ILE A 301 7.62 -7.42 3.96
C ILE A 301 7.94 -8.90 3.77
N THR A 302 8.41 -9.22 2.56
CA THR A 302 8.80 -10.58 2.17
C THR A 302 10.31 -10.74 2.26
N LEU A 303 10.76 -11.98 2.44
CA LEU A 303 12.18 -12.28 2.49
C LEU A 303 12.92 -11.87 1.21
N GLU A 304 12.31 -12.10 0.04
CA GLU A 304 12.85 -11.67 -1.26
C GLU A 304 13.07 -10.16 -1.29
N ARG A 305 12.06 -9.37 -0.90
CA ARG A 305 12.16 -7.90 -0.89
C ARG A 305 13.17 -7.37 0.11
N ILE A 306 13.28 -8.01 1.28
CA ILE A 306 14.28 -7.64 2.27
C ILE A 306 15.68 -7.90 1.69
N GLY A 307 15.89 -9.05 1.05
CA GLY A 307 17.14 -9.38 0.36
C GLY A 307 17.50 -8.38 -0.74
N ASP A 308 16.53 -8.08 -1.62
CA ASP A 308 16.69 -7.08 -2.69
C ASP A 308 17.00 -5.69 -2.11
N PHE A 309 16.27 -5.25 -1.09
CA PHE A 309 16.47 -3.94 -0.46
C PHE A 309 17.85 -3.84 0.21
N ILE A 310 18.30 -4.89 0.89
CA ILE A 310 19.60 -4.94 1.55
C ILE A 310 20.75 -4.87 0.52
N LEU A 311 20.59 -5.43 -0.68
CA LEU A 311 21.65 -5.53 -1.70
C LEU A 311 21.62 -4.46 -2.79
N GLU A 312 20.43 -3.95 -3.12
CA GLU A 312 20.18 -3.00 -4.23
C GLU A 312 19.63 -1.65 -3.73
N GLY A 313 19.21 -1.57 -2.47
CA GLY A 313 18.70 -0.33 -1.87
C GLY A 313 19.79 0.71 -1.56
N PRO A 314 19.44 1.77 -0.82
CA PRO A 314 20.33 2.91 -0.56
C PRO A 314 21.68 2.55 0.08
N SER A 315 21.69 1.48 0.90
CA SER A 315 22.88 0.97 1.58
C SER A 315 23.52 -0.24 0.88
N GLY A 316 23.13 -0.55 -0.36
CA GLY A 316 23.58 -1.74 -1.10
C GLY A 316 25.10 -1.86 -1.19
N ASP A 317 25.80 -0.78 -1.53
CA ASP A 317 27.27 -0.78 -1.62
C ASP A 317 27.94 -1.16 -0.31
N ARG A 318 27.41 -0.69 0.83
CA ARG A 318 27.91 -1.04 2.17
C ARG A 318 27.68 -2.51 2.45
N THR A 319 26.48 -3.02 2.16
CA THR A 319 26.18 -4.46 2.31
C THR A 319 27.14 -5.30 1.49
N ARG A 320 27.37 -4.95 0.23
CA ARG A 320 28.29 -5.67 -0.66
C ARG A 320 29.73 -5.67 -0.10
N GLN A 321 30.19 -4.53 0.43
CA GLN A 321 31.50 -4.43 1.10
C GLN A 321 31.58 -5.27 2.38
N MET A 322 30.52 -5.29 3.19
CA MET A 322 30.46 -6.11 4.40
C MET A 322 30.48 -7.60 4.07
N LEU A 323 29.70 -8.01 3.07
CA LEU A 323 29.73 -9.37 2.55
C LEU A 323 31.14 -9.72 2.08
N ALA A 324 31.76 -8.88 1.26
CA ALA A 324 33.13 -9.11 0.80
C ALA A 324 34.13 -9.24 1.96
N THR A 325 33.99 -8.41 3.00
CA THR A 325 34.82 -8.44 4.20
C THR A 325 34.61 -9.71 5.03
N ALA A 326 33.36 -10.16 5.19
CA ALA A 326 33.00 -11.37 5.92
C ALA A 326 33.39 -12.67 5.17
N LEU A 327 33.38 -12.64 3.84
CA LEU A 327 33.85 -13.74 2.98
C LEU A 327 35.39 -13.86 2.97
N ARG A 328 36.11 -12.77 3.24
CA ARG A 328 37.57 -12.67 3.16
C ARG A 328 38.32 -13.75 3.97
N PRO A 329 38.02 -13.99 5.26
CA PRO A 329 38.72 -14.99 6.07
C PRO A 329 38.46 -16.41 5.59
N ALA A 330 37.31 -16.66 4.95
CA ALA A 330 36.98 -17.96 4.39
C ALA A 330 37.81 -18.26 3.14
N ILE A 331 37.89 -17.30 2.23
CA ILE A 331 38.75 -17.37 1.04
C ILE A 331 40.22 -17.55 1.47
N GLU A 332 40.67 -16.83 2.51
CA GLU A 332 42.03 -16.96 3.04
C GLU A 332 42.30 -18.33 3.71
N LYS A 333 41.33 -18.89 4.44
CA LYS A 333 41.44 -20.23 5.05
C LYS A 333 41.33 -21.37 4.03
N ALA A 334 40.64 -21.17 2.91
CA ALA A 334 40.59 -22.14 1.82
C ALA A 334 41.96 -22.35 1.16
N ALA A 335 42.79 -21.30 1.09
CA ALA A 335 44.14 -21.37 0.53
C ALA A 335 45.14 -22.19 1.38
N GLY A 336 44.86 -22.40 2.67
CA GLY A 336 45.55 -23.36 3.54
C GLY A 336 47.09 -23.20 3.61
N PRO A 337 47.84 -24.27 3.96
CA PRO A 337 49.31 -24.25 4.01
C PRO A 337 49.97 -24.03 2.63
N ALA A 338 49.22 -24.20 1.54
CA ALA A 338 49.67 -23.86 0.19
C ALA A 338 49.71 -22.35 -0.06
N ARG A 339 49.22 -21.49 0.86
CA ARG A 339 49.22 -20.02 0.74
C ARG A 339 50.57 -19.44 0.33
N ALA A 340 51.67 -19.91 0.92
CA ALA A 340 52.99 -19.42 0.59
C ALA A 340 53.39 -19.80 -0.85
N ALA A 341 53.15 -21.06 -1.24
CA ALA A 341 53.42 -21.54 -2.59
C ALA A 341 52.54 -20.84 -3.65
N VAL A 342 51.25 -20.66 -3.36
CA VAL A 342 50.29 -19.97 -4.24
C VAL A 342 50.61 -18.49 -4.36
N ARG A 343 50.94 -17.80 -3.26
CA ARG A 343 51.28 -16.37 -3.28
C ARG A 343 52.63 -16.11 -3.97
N VAL A 344 53.60 -17.01 -3.82
CA VAL A 344 54.90 -16.94 -4.51
C VAL A 344 54.75 -17.27 -6.00
N ALA A 345 53.94 -18.26 -6.36
CA ALA A 345 53.71 -18.63 -7.76
C ALA A 345 52.86 -17.60 -8.53
N MET A 346 51.89 -16.93 -7.85
CA MET A 346 50.94 -16.02 -8.49
C MET A 346 51.29 -14.53 -8.36
N GLY A 347 52.14 -14.17 -7.40
CA GLY A 347 52.48 -12.78 -7.08
C GLY A 347 51.43 -12.08 -6.20
N PRO A 348 51.84 -11.15 -5.31
CA PRO A 348 50.97 -10.55 -4.31
C PRO A 348 49.81 -9.74 -4.89
N ALA A 349 50.06 -8.93 -5.93
CA ALA A 349 49.03 -8.10 -6.57
C ALA A 349 47.91 -8.94 -7.22
N ARG A 350 48.27 -10.06 -7.86
CA ARG A 350 47.30 -10.95 -8.52
C ARG A 350 46.47 -11.71 -7.50
N PHE A 351 47.07 -12.16 -6.38
CA PHE A 351 46.36 -12.80 -5.28
C PHE A 351 45.25 -11.92 -4.68
N ASP A 352 45.57 -10.64 -4.46
CA ASP A 352 44.62 -9.69 -3.87
C ASP A 352 43.46 -9.36 -4.84
N THR A 353 43.69 -9.26 -6.15
CA THR A 353 42.61 -9.05 -7.15
C THR A 353 41.61 -10.21 -7.21
N ILE A 354 42.08 -11.46 -7.13
CA ILE A 354 41.20 -12.66 -7.16
C ILE A 354 40.27 -12.67 -5.97
N ARG A 355 40.80 -12.37 -4.78
CA ARG A 355 40.03 -12.34 -3.55
C ARG A 355 38.88 -11.33 -3.65
N ASP A 356 39.17 -10.16 -4.22
CA ASP A 356 38.22 -9.07 -4.31
C ASP A 356 37.15 -9.35 -5.41
N SER A 357 37.53 -9.95 -6.55
CA SER A 357 36.59 -10.33 -7.62
C SER A 357 35.70 -11.55 -7.28
N VAL A 358 36.21 -12.53 -6.52
CA VAL A 358 35.40 -13.68 -6.05
C VAL A 358 34.39 -13.25 -5.00
N ALA A 359 34.77 -12.32 -4.13
CA ALA A 359 33.86 -11.72 -3.17
C ALA A 359 32.74 -10.93 -3.88
N GLU A 360 33.08 -10.14 -4.91
CA GLU A 360 32.11 -9.34 -5.66
C GLU A 360 31.12 -10.21 -6.47
N GLU A 361 31.59 -11.30 -7.09
CA GLU A 361 30.74 -12.21 -7.85
C GLU A 361 29.89 -13.14 -6.95
N ALA A 362 30.43 -13.58 -5.80
CA ALA A 362 29.65 -14.35 -4.85
C ALA A 362 28.44 -13.53 -4.34
N VAL A 363 28.64 -12.23 -4.15
CA VAL A 363 27.60 -11.30 -3.72
C VAL A 363 26.52 -11.09 -4.78
N SER A 364 26.87 -11.10 -6.07
CA SER A 364 25.90 -10.91 -7.16
C SER A 364 24.94 -12.09 -7.36
N ARG A 365 25.29 -13.29 -6.87
CA ARG A 365 24.45 -14.51 -6.94
C ARG A 365 23.74 -14.90 -5.63
N THR A 366 23.95 -14.15 -4.54
CA THR A 366 23.33 -14.41 -3.21
C THR A 366 21.81 -14.21 -3.18
N LEU A 367 21.19 -13.67 -4.24
CA LEU A 367 19.75 -13.37 -4.27
C LEU A 367 18.86 -14.59 -4.49
N THR A 368 19.38 -15.66 -5.10
CA THR A 368 18.57 -16.84 -5.48
C THR A 368 17.94 -17.60 -4.29
N PRO A 369 18.63 -17.82 -3.15
CA PRO A 369 18.06 -18.51 -1.99
C PRO A 369 16.89 -17.76 -1.32
N PHE A 370 16.79 -16.44 -1.51
CA PHE A 370 15.67 -15.67 -0.95
C PHE A 370 14.35 -15.85 -1.71
N LYS A 371 14.38 -16.59 -2.84
CA LYS A 371 13.23 -16.84 -3.71
C LYS A 371 12.55 -18.20 -3.48
N ASP A 372 12.97 -18.98 -2.48
CA ASP A 372 12.29 -20.22 -2.12
C ASP A 372 10.85 -19.94 -1.62
N PRO A 373 9.80 -20.40 -2.33
CA PRO A 373 8.42 -20.11 -1.97
C PRO A 373 7.97 -20.76 -0.66
N GLU A 374 8.48 -21.95 -0.31
CA GLU A 374 8.06 -22.67 0.90
C GLU A 374 8.67 -22.03 2.16
N PHE A 375 9.95 -21.68 2.10
CA PHE A 375 10.62 -20.97 3.20
C PHE A 375 10.03 -19.57 3.40
N SER A 376 9.81 -18.84 2.29
CA SER A 376 9.20 -17.51 2.32
C SER A 376 7.81 -17.53 2.97
N ARG A 377 6.95 -18.52 2.64
CA ARG A 377 5.63 -18.68 3.28
C ARG A 377 5.70 -18.86 4.79
N GLN A 378 6.65 -19.66 5.28
CA GLN A 378 6.80 -19.89 6.72
C GLN A 378 7.21 -18.61 7.46
N GLN A 379 8.11 -17.81 6.86
CA GLN A 379 8.55 -16.54 7.45
C GLN A 379 7.47 -15.46 7.37
N SER A 380 6.78 -15.33 6.23
CA SER A 380 5.63 -14.44 6.08
C SER A 380 4.57 -14.72 7.13
N GLU A 381 4.36 -15.97 7.53
CA GLU A 381 3.33 -16.28 8.52
C GLU A 381 3.63 -15.73 9.93
N LYS A 382 4.90 -15.72 10.31
CA LYS A 382 5.34 -15.11 11.58
C LYS A 382 5.21 -13.59 11.56
N ILE A 383 5.64 -12.98 10.46
CA ILE A 383 5.49 -11.54 10.21
C ILE A 383 4.00 -11.18 10.25
N ARG A 384 3.13 -11.99 9.64
CA ARG A 384 1.68 -11.80 9.67
C ARG A 384 1.15 -11.78 11.10
N VAL A 385 1.49 -12.78 11.92
CA VAL A 385 1.03 -12.85 13.31
C VAL A 385 1.49 -11.64 14.12
N LEU A 386 2.75 -11.22 13.93
CA LEU A 386 3.31 -10.05 14.60
C LEU A 386 2.54 -8.78 14.22
N ILE A 387 2.36 -8.54 12.91
CA ILE A 387 1.67 -7.36 12.41
C ILE A 387 0.20 -7.37 12.84
N ALA A 388 -0.49 -8.50 12.71
CA ALA A 388 -1.89 -8.64 13.10
C ALA A 388 -2.10 -8.29 14.57
N ARG A 389 -1.29 -8.84 15.47
CA ARG A 389 -1.35 -8.53 16.91
C ARG A 389 -1.15 -7.03 17.15
N ARG A 390 -0.11 -6.44 16.56
CA ARG A 390 0.23 -5.03 16.77
C ARG A 390 -0.83 -4.09 16.19
N THR A 391 -1.40 -4.41 15.03
CA THR A 391 -2.48 -3.62 14.42
C THR A 391 -3.77 -3.68 15.25
N LYS A 392 -4.08 -4.82 15.88
CA LYS A 392 -5.22 -4.94 16.83
C LYS A 392 -5.01 -4.14 18.10
N GLU A 393 -3.76 -4.06 18.58
CA GLU A 393 -3.38 -3.26 19.75
C GLU A 393 -3.38 -1.73 19.48
N LEU A 394 -3.54 -1.29 18.22
CA LEU A 394 -3.56 0.13 17.89
C LEU A 394 -4.79 0.82 18.48
N PRO A 395 -4.63 2.03 19.06
CA PRO A 395 -5.76 2.87 19.40
C PRO A 395 -6.69 3.07 18.18
N PRO A 396 -8.02 3.04 18.36
CA PRO A 396 -8.97 3.20 17.25
C PRO A 396 -8.73 4.44 16.39
N ARG A 397 -8.26 5.54 17.01
CA ARG A 397 -7.89 6.78 16.30
C ARG A 397 -6.70 6.58 15.36
N ASP A 398 -5.66 5.90 15.81
CA ASP A 398 -4.46 5.63 14.99
C ASP A 398 -4.82 4.71 13.81
N PHE A 399 -5.69 3.71 14.04
CA PHE A 399 -6.17 2.82 12.99
C PHE A 399 -7.01 3.56 11.94
N VAL A 400 -7.94 4.43 12.35
CA VAL A 400 -8.66 5.31 11.42
C VAL A 400 -7.72 6.23 10.67
N GLU A 401 -6.75 6.85 11.36
CA GLU A 401 -5.83 7.80 10.74
C GLU A 401 -4.97 7.13 9.67
N MET A 402 -4.47 5.91 9.93
CA MET A 402 -3.76 5.09 8.95
C MET A 402 -4.55 4.99 7.64
N MET A 403 -5.87 4.77 7.73
CA MET A 403 -6.72 4.61 6.54
C MET A 403 -7.20 5.92 5.94
N ARG A 404 -7.76 6.80 6.76
CA ARG A 404 -8.34 8.08 6.33
C ARG A 404 -7.28 9.00 5.75
N SER A 405 -6.03 8.90 6.17
CA SER A 405 -4.94 9.73 5.66
C SER A 405 -4.74 9.65 4.13
N ALA A 406 -5.08 8.51 3.51
CA ALA A 406 -4.99 8.32 2.07
C ALA A 406 -6.04 9.12 1.28
N ILE A 407 -7.14 9.51 1.94
CA ILE A 407 -8.29 10.17 1.29
C ILE A 407 -8.57 11.57 1.84
N LYS A 408 -8.10 11.87 3.07
CA LYS A 408 -8.45 13.08 3.85
C LYS A 408 -8.25 14.38 3.08
N GLU A 409 -7.13 14.52 2.36
CA GLU A 409 -6.82 15.73 1.61
C GLU A 409 -7.68 15.90 0.37
N ASP A 410 -8.14 14.79 -0.21
CA ASP A 410 -8.91 14.75 -1.44
C ASP A 410 -10.43 14.53 -1.17
N GLU A 411 -10.86 14.51 0.11
CA GLU A 411 -12.26 14.40 0.53
C GLU A 411 -13.14 15.49 -0.12
N TRP A 412 -12.59 16.69 -0.33
CA TRP A 412 -13.30 17.79 -0.99
C TRP A 412 -13.69 17.44 -2.42
N MET A 413 -12.90 16.64 -3.13
CA MET A 413 -13.22 16.21 -4.50
C MET A 413 -14.44 15.30 -4.48
N LEU A 414 -14.57 14.47 -3.44
CA LEU A 414 -15.74 13.62 -3.24
C LEU A 414 -16.99 14.45 -2.92
N TYR A 415 -16.88 15.49 -2.08
CA TYR A 415 -17.98 16.43 -1.81
C TYR A 415 -18.38 17.22 -3.06
N ALA A 416 -17.40 17.68 -3.85
CA ALA A 416 -17.64 18.39 -5.10
C ALA A 416 -18.32 17.49 -6.14
N HIS A 417 -17.90 16.22 -6.25
CA HIS A 417 -18.55 15.22 -7.09
C HIS A 417 -20.02 15.02 -6.68
N GLY A 418 -20.28 14.87 -5.38
CA GLY A 418 -21.65 14.77 -4.85
C GLY A 418 -22.51 15.99 -5.18
N ALA A 419 -21.96 17.20 -5.05
CA ALA A 419 -22.64 18.44 -5.43
C ALA A 419 -22.99 18.50 -6.92
N ILE A 420 -22.05 18.14 -7.81
CA ILE A 420 -22.26 18.15 -9.28
C ILE A 420 -23.31 17.11 -9.69
N MET A 421 -23.20 15.89 -9.15
CA MET A 421 -24.17 14.82 -9.41
C MET A 421 -25.55 15.16 -8.85
N GLY A 422 -25.61 15.82 -7.69
CA GLY A 422 -26.85 16.32 -7.11
C GLY A 422 -27.52 17.40 -7.97
N LEU A 423 -26.74 18.33 -8.52
CA LEU A 423 -27.20 19.32 -9.49
C LEU A 423 -27.78 18.64 -10.74
N ALA A 424 -27.05 17.66 -11.30
CA ALA A 424 -27.50 16.89 -12.46
C ALA A 424 -28.79 16.11 -12.13
N GLY A 425 -28.88 15.52 -10.93
CA GLY A 425 -30.09 14.86 -10.44
C GLY A 425 -31.27 15.83 -10.34
N GLY A 426 -31.07 17.05 -9.85
CA GLY A 426 -32.11 18.08 -9.80
C GLY A 426 -32.63 18.47 -11.19
N PHE A 427 -31.73 18.66 -12.17
CA PHE A 427 -32.13 18.89 -13.56
C PHE A 427 -32.85 17.70 -14.18
N LEU A 428 -32.39 16.48 -13.89
CA LEU A 428 -33.02 15.27 -14.39
C LEU A 428 -34.43 15.08 -13.80
N HIS A 429 -34.62 15.38 -12.52
CA HIS A 429 -35.94 15.36 -11.89
C HIS A 429 -36.89 16.35 -12.56
N LEU A 430 -36.46 17.60 -12.73
CA LEU A 430 -37.24 18.63 -13.44
C LEU A 430 -37.64 18.20 -14.85
N TRP A 431 -36.73 17.54 -15.56
CA TRP A 431 -36.99 17.08 -16.92
C TRP A 431 -38.02 15.94 -16.99
N ILE A 432 -38.01 15.03 -16.01
CA ILE A 432 -38.93 13.87 -15.97
C ILE A 432 -40.30 14.25 -15.40
N PHE A 433 -40.32 15.03 -14.32
CA PHE A 433 -41.51 15.24 -13.50
C PHE A 433 -42.08 16.66 -13.59
N GLY A 434 -41.37 17.59 -14.23
CA GLY A 434 -41.78 18.99 -14.33
C GLY A 434 -41.58 19.75 -13.02
N VAL A 435 -42.23 20.91 -12.91
CA VAL A 435 -42.31 21.70 -11.68
C VAL A 435 -43.68 21.43 -11.06
N SER A 436 -43.75 21.34 -9.73
CA SER A 436 -44.99 21.11 -8.97
C SER A 436 -46.16 22.06 -9.30
N GLY A 437 -45.96 23.13 -10.08
CA GLY A 437 -46.97 24.13 -10.44
C GLY A 437 -47.21 24.30 -11.95
N GLY A 438 -46.84 23.31 -12.78
CA GLY A 438 -47.01 23.32 -14.24
C GLY A 438 -48.01 22.30 -14.76
#